data_AF-A0A2P4X5H3-F1
#
_entry.id   AF-A0A2P4X5H3-F1
#
_cell.length_a   1.000
_cell.length_b   1.000
_cell.length_c   1.000
_cell.angle_alpha   90.00
_cell.angle_beta   90.00
_cell.angle_gamma   90.00
#
_symmetry.space_group_name_H-M   'P 1'
#
loop_
_entity.id
_entity.type
_entity.pdbx_description
1 polymer ?
#
loop_
_entity_poly.entity_id
_entity_poly.type
_entity_poly.pdbx_seq_one_letter_code
_entity_poly.pdbx_strand_id
1 'polypeptide(L)' 'MAPTPFEVSDVLAAVNDCTSAAATRRRVFVTGAAGFIGFHTAKALLERGDDVVIVDELNDYYDVKLKQSNLDWLT' A
#
# COMPACT_ATOMS: atom_id res chain seq x y z
N MET A 1 34.37 -15.34 -3.24
CA MET A 1 33.32 -16.03 -2.49
C MET A 1 32.00 -15.43 -2.94
N ALA A 2 31.24 -16.13 -3.78
CA ALA A 2 29.91 -15.66 -4.21
C ALA A 2 28.97 -15.70 -2.99
N PRO A 3 28.03 -14.75 -2.84
CA PRO A 3 27.00 -14.87 -1.81
C PRO A 3 26.25 -16.20 -2.00
N THR A 4 26.03 -16.93 -0.91
CA THR A 4 25.22 -18.16 -0.93
C THR A 4 23.82 -17.84 -1.46
N PRO A 5 23.18 -18.75 -2.22
CA PRO A 5 21.81 -18.54 -2.68
C PRO A 5 20.90 -18.30 -1.47
N PHE A 6 20.04 -17.29 -1.57
CA PHE A 6 19.02 -16.97 -0.57
C PHE A 6 18.11 -18.21 -0.42
N GLU A 7 18.09 -18.85 0.74
CA GLU A 7 17.24 -20.02 0.95
C GLU A 7 15.78 -19.59 1.09
N VAL A 8 14.84 -20.45 0.69
CA VAL A 8 13.39 -20.16 0.79
C VAL A 8 12.96 -19.83 2.22
N SER A 9 13.67 -20.36 3.21
CA SER A 9 13.49 -20.04 4.63
C SER A 9 13.86 -18.60 4.99
N ASP A 10 14.86 -18.01 4.32
CA ASP A 10 15.32 -16.64 4.59
C ASP A 10 14.30 -15.62 4.09
N VAL A 11 13.66 -15.92 2.95
CA VAL A 11 12.52 -15.15 2.43
C VAL A 11 11.34 -15.23 3.40
N LEU A 12 11.02 -16.43 3.88
CA LEU A 12 9.93 -16.63 4.83
C LEU A 12 10.18 -15.93 6.17
N ALA A 13 11.42 -15.92 6.64
CA ALA A 13 11.83 -15.23 7.86
C ALA A 13 11.71 -13.70 7.70
N ALA A 14 12.15 -13.13 6.58
CA ALA A 14 11.99 -11.70 6.30
C ALA A 14 10.52 -11.29 6.17
N VAL A 15 9.67 -12.17 5.61
CA VAL A 15 8.22 -11.96 5.56
C VAL A 15 7.61 -12.04 6.96
N ASN A 16 8.05 -12.98 7.80
CA ASN A 16 7.56 -13.13 9.17
C ASN A 16 8.01 -12.00 10.12
N ASP A 17 9.19 -11.41 9.90
CA ASP A 17 9.63 -10.23 10.67
C ASP A 17 8.81 -8.98 10.32
N CYS A 18 8.29 -8.91 9.09
CA CYS A 18 7.36 -7.86 8.68
C CYS A 18 5.96 -8.01 9.31
N THR A 19 5.55 -9.25 9.66
CA THR A 19 4.23 -9.56 10.23
C THR A 19 4.22 -9.66 11.76
N SER A 20 5.38 -9.74 12.41
CA SER A 20 5.53 -9.85 13.88
C SER A 20 5.58 -8.50 14.62
N ALA A 21 5.72 -7.39 13.89
CA ALA A 21 5.62 -6.06 14.46
C ALA A 21 4.17 -5.80 14.94
N ALA A 22 3.94 -6.11 16.22
CA ALA A 22 2.75 -5.85 17.01
C ALA A 22 2.00 -4.59 16.54
N ALA A 23 0.66 -4.68 16.51
CA ALA A 23 -0.36 -3.71 16.09
C ALA A 23 0.01 -2.23 16.31
N THR A 24 0.98 -1.76 15.54
CA THR A 24 1.49 -0.40 15.58
C THR A 24 0.81 0.27 14.41
N ARG A 25 -0.15 1.13 14.71
CA ARG A 25 -0.76 2.03 13.75
C ARG A 25 0.35 2.83 13.07
N ARG A 26 0.67 2.52 11.81
CA ARG A 26 1.73 3.18 11.05
C ARG A 26 1.14 4.37 10.31
N ARG A 27 1.93 5.43 10.13
CA ARG A 27 1.63 6.49 9.16
C ARG A 27 2.23 6.11 7.82
N VAL A 28 1.38 5.96 6.82
CA VAL A 28 1.76 5.52 5.47
C VAL A 28 1.41 6.60 4.46
N PHE A 29 2.37 6.96 3.62
CA PHE A 29 2.16 7.91 2.53
C PHE A 29 1.98 7.14 1.22
N VAL A 30 0.85 7.34 0.55
CA VAL A 30 0.49 6.63 -0.68
C VAL A 30 0.36 7.61 -1.83
N THR A 31 1.19 7.43 -2.85
CA THR A 31 1.09 8.13 -4.13
C THR A 31 0.30 7.31 -5.14
N GLY A 32 -0.55 7.92 -5.95
CA GLY A 32 -1.29 7.18 -6.98
C GLY A 32 -2.51 6.41 -6.45
N ALA A 33 -3.06 6.83 -5.30
CA ALA A 33 -4.15 6.12 -4.62
C ALA A 33 -5.50 6.14 -5.37
N ALA A 34 -5.71 7.05 -6.31
CA ALA A 34 -6.92 7.06 -7.14
C ALA A 34 -6.84 6.03 -8.29
N GLY A 35 -5.65 5.49 -8.57
CA GLY A 35 -5.44 4.41 -9.53
C GLY A 35 -5.90 3.04 -9.01
N PHE A 36 -5.92 2.03 -9.90
CA PHE A 36 -6.41 0.68 -9.57
C PHE A 36 -5.65 0.05 -8.40
N ILE A 37 -4.32 0.00 -8.46
CA ILE A 37 -3.50 -0.62 -7.41
C ILE A 37 -3.53 0.25 -6.14
N GLY A 38 -3.34 1.56 -6.31
CA GLY A 38 -3.27 2.49 -5.19
C GLY A 38 -4.55 2.51 -4.35
N PHE A 39 -5.73 2.40 -4.96
CA PHE A 39 -7.00 2.32 -4.26
C PHE A 39 -7.08 1.08 -3.37
N HIS A 40 -6.80 -0.09 -3.93
CA HIS A 40 -6.84 -1.35 -3.18
C HIS A 40 -5.77 -1.39 -2.08
N THR A 41 -4.59 -0.83 -2.34
CA THR A 41 -3.52 -0.71 -1.34
C THR A 41 -3.92 0.22 -0.20
N ALA A 42 -4.40 1.43 -0.50
CA ALA A 42 -4.83 2.39 0.51
C ALA A 42 -5.98 1.84 1.36
N LYS A 43 -6.97 1.19 0.71
CA LYS A 43 -8.07 0.51 1.39
C LYS A 43 -7.58 -0.55 2.38
N ALA A 44 -6.69 -1.44 1.95
CA ALA A 44 -6.17 -2.49 2.83
C ALA A 44 -5.36 -1.92 4.02
N LEU A 45 -4.64 -0.82 3.82
CA LEU A 45 -3.90 -0.13 4.88
C LEU A 45 -4.85 0.53 5.89
N LEU A 46 -5.90 1.19 5.42
CA LEU A 46 -6.94 1.78 6.27
C LEU A 46 -7.69 0.69 7.06
N GLU A 47 -8.08 -0.42 6.44
CA GLU A 47 -8.75 -1.55 7.09
C GLU A 47 -7.87 -2.23 8.14
N ARG A 48 -6.54 -2.20 7.96
CA ARG A 48 -5.56 -2.65 8.97
C ARG A 48 -5.47 -1.70 10.17
N GLY A 49 -6.05 -0.50 10.08
CA GLY A 49 -6.06 0.52 11.12
C GLY A 49 -4.93 1.54 11.03
N ASP A 50 -4.19 1.59 9.93
CA ASP A 50 -3.11 2.56 9.72
C ASP A 50 -3.64 3.97 9.45
N ASP A 51 -2.79 4.97 9.70
CA ASP A 51 -2.98 6.34 9.23
C ASP A 51 -2.47 6.45 7.80
N VAL A 52 -3.34 6.69 6.82
CA VAL A 52 -2.92 6.81 5.41
C VAL A 52 -3.06 8.26 4.95
N VAL A 53 -1.97 8.82 4.43
CA VAL A 53 -1.94 10.13 3.75
C VAL A 53 -1.81 9.87 2.27
N ILE A 54 -2.74 10.42 1.49
CA ILE A 54 -2.88 10.14 0.07
C ILE A 54 -2.52 11.38 -0.76
N VAL A 55 -1.73 11.17 -1.81
CA VAL A 55 -1.49 12.16 -2.86
C VAL A 55 -1.64 11.49 -4.22
N ASP A 56 -2.47 12.03 -5.10
CA ASP A 56 -2.66 11.51 -6.45
C ASP A 56 -2.59 12.64 -7.48
N GLU A 57 -2.00 12.35 -8.64
CA GLU A 57 -2.07 13.24 -9.79
C GLU A 57 -3.36 12.95 -10.56
N LEU A 58 -4.39 13.76 -10.31
CA LEU A 58 -5.62 13.79 -11.07
C LEU A 58 -5.36 14.46 -12.43
N ASN A 59 -4.65 13.77 -13.33
CA ASN A 59 -4.50 14.19 -14.71
C ASN A 59 -5.62 13.57 -15.57
N ASP A 60 -6.25 14.37 -16.43
CA ASP A 60 -7.46 14.08 -17.22
C ASP A 60 -7.25 13.03 -18.34
N TYR A 61 -6.11 12.35 -18.35
CA TYR A 61 -5.73 11.40 -19.39
C TYR A 61 -6.49 10.06 -19.32
N TYR A 62 -7.38 9.87 -18.33
CA TYR A 62 -8.36 8.77 -18.21
C TYR A 62 -9.67 9.26 -17.57
N ASP A 63 -10.79 8.57 -17.83
CA ASP A 63 -12.16 8.94 -17.42
C ASP A 63 -12.26 9.26 -15.92
N VAL A 64 -12.32 10.57 -15.63
CA VAL A 64 -12.20 11.20 -14.30
C VAL A 64 -13.24 10.67 -13.31
N LYS A 65 -14.36 10.15 -13.81
CA LYS A 65 -15.48 9.65 -13.01
C LYS A 65 -15.09 8.48 -12.10
N LEU A 66 -14.19 7.60 -12.54
CA LEU A 66 -13.75 6.46 -11.74
C LEU A 66 -12.82 6.90 -10.59
N LYS A 67 -11.90 7.83 -10.87
CA LYS A 67 -11.00 8.41 -9.85
C LYS A 67 -11.77 9.21 -8.80
N GLN A 68 -12.79 9.95 -9.22
CA GLN A 68 -13.67 10.70 -8.31
C GLN A 68 -14.43 9.77 -7.36
N SER A 69 -15.01 8.69 -7.89
CA SER A 69 -15.74 7.71 -7.10
C SER A 69 -14.84 6.99 -6.08
N ASN A 70 -13.57 6.74 -6.43
CA ASN A 70 -12.58 6.15 -5.52
C ASN A 70 -12.17 7.12 -4.41
N LEU A 71 -12.01 8.41 -4.72
CA LEU A 71 -11.67 9.45 -3.73
C LEU A 71 -12.79 9.67 -2.72
N ASP A 72 -14.05 9.69 -3.16
CA ASP A 72 -15.21 9.85 -2.26
C ASP A 72 -15.31 8.73 -1.21
N TRP A 73 -14.76 7.55 -1.49
CA TRP A 73 -14.69 6.45 -0.52
C TRP A 73 -13.55 6.62 0.50
N LEU A 74 -12.51 7.37 0.14
CA LEU A 74 -11.27 7.53 0.90
C LEU A 74 -11.23 8.81 1.76
N THR A 75 -12.24 9.68 1.64
CA THR A 75 -12.35 10.96 2.35
C THR A 75 -13.39 10.87 3.48
#